data_AF-A0A7R7UNF2-F1
#
_entry.id   AF-A0A7R7UNF2-F1
#
_cell.length_a   1.000
_cell.length_b   1.000
_cell.length_c   1.000
_cell.angle_alpha   90.00
_cell.angle_beta   90.00
_cell.angle_gamma   90.00
#
_symmetry.space_group_name_H-M   'P 1'
#
loop_
_entity.id
_entity.type
_entity.pdbx_description
1 polymer ?
#
loop_
_entity_poly.entity_id
_entity_poly.type
_entity_poly.pdbx_seq_one_letter_code
_entity_poly.pdbx_strand_id
1 'polypeptide(L)'
;MKLFMSMMTTMLIIMSMTMMFQLIMEKSFMKKEKLTAFECGFNLLNNNKIPFSTNFFLITIMFLMFDLEFSLLMPSIMMQQTMMMMNIMMIFFITMTMILMMEWYYGMMEWSK
;
A
#
# COMPACT_ATOMS: atom_id res chain seq x y z
N MET A 1 1.56 15.54 24.08
CA MET A 1 0.48 16.56 23.99
C MET A 1 0.50 17.35 22.69
N LYS A 2 1.63 17.97 22.27
CA LYS A 2 1.72 18.69 20.97
C LYS A 2 1.38 17.83 19.74
N LEU A 3 1.88 16.59 19.68
CA LEU A 3 1.53 15.62 18.62
C LEU A 3 0.05 15.24 18.59
N PHE A 4 -0.57 15.13 19.76
CA PHE A 4 -1.99 14.84 19.86
C PHE A 4 -2.83 16.03 19.37
N MET A 5 -2.42 17.24 19.74
CA MET A 5 -3.05 18.46 19.23
C MET A 5 -2.89 18.61 17.72
N SER A 6 -1.72 18.30 17.14
CA SER A 6 -1.52 18.38 15.69
C SER A 6 -2.40 17.37 14.93
N MET A 7 -2.50 16.13 15.41
CA MET A 7 -3.39 15.12 14.83
C MET A 7 -4.87 15.56 14.89
N MET A 8 -5.31 16.17 16.00
CA MET A 8 -6.67 16.67 16.11
C MET A 8 -6.93 17.84 15.15
N THR A 9 -5.96 18.75 14.99
CA THR A 9 -6.11 19.87 14.05
C THR A 9 -6.19 19.42 12.60
N THR A 10 -5.40 18.41 12.19
CA THR A 10 -5.44 17.92 10.79
C THR A 10 -6.77 17.23 10.47
N MET A 11 -7.30 16.43 11.40
CA MET A 11 -8.61 15.78 11.23
C MET A 11 -9.73 16.80 11.13
N LEU A 12 -9.72 17.86 11.96
CA LEU A 12 -10.71 18.93 11.90
C LEU A 12 -10.69 19.68 10.56
N ILE A 13 -9.50 19.93 10.00
CA ILE A 13 -9.36 20.58 8.70
C ILE A 13 -9.93 19.70 7.58
N ILE A 14 -9.66 18.39 7.59
CA ILE A 14 -10.21 17.48 6.56
C ILE A 14 -11.74 17.43 6.64
N MET A 15 -12.30 17.36 7.85
CA MET A 15 -13.75 17.35 8.05
C MET A 15 -14.41 18.67 7.63
N SER A 16 -13.81 19.82 7.94
CA SER A 16 -14.37 21.11 7.52
C SER A 16 -14.32 21.28 6.00
N MET A 17 -13.22 20.89 5.36
CA MET A 17 -13.07 21.00 3.90
C MET A 17 -14.06 20.10 3.15
N THR A 18 -14.27 18.86 3.63
CA THR A 18 -15.27 17.95 3.05
C THR A 18 -16.71 18.45 3.24
N MET A 19 -17.03 19.02 4.39
CA MET A 19 -18.34 19.65 4.63
C MET A 19 -18.57 20.87 3.73
N MET A 20 -17.58 21.75 3.61
CA MET A 20 -17.66 22.91 2.70
C MET A 20 -17.86 22.47 1.25
N PHE A 21 -17.15 21.43 0.81
CA PHE A 21 -17.33 20.85 -0.52
C PHE A 21 -18.76 20.34 -0.73
N GLN A 22 -19.35 19.66 0.25
CA GLN A 22 -20.73 19.16 0.16
C GLN A 22 -21.77 20.30 0.15
N LEU A 23 -21.49 21.43 0.80
CA LEU A 23 -22.38 22.60 0.82
C LEU A 23 -22.33 23.39 -0.49
N ILE A 24 -21.15 23.49 -1.10
CA ILE A 24 -20.95 24.19 -2.38
C ILE A 24 -21.45 23.36 -3.56
N MET A 25 -21.38 22.03 -3.46
CA MET A 25 -21.88 21.14 -4.51
C MET A 25 -23.41 21.24 -4.63
N GLU A 26 -23.88 21.80 -5.75
CA GLU A 26 -25.28 21.73 -6.12
C GLU A 26 -25.69 20.26 -6.29
N LYS A 27 -26.61 19.79 -5.45
CA LYS A 27 -27.28 18.50 -5.64
C LYS A 27 -28.22 18.63 -6.85
N SER A 28 -27.68 18.59 -8.05
CA SER A 28 -28.48 18.45 -9.26
C SER A 28 -29.40 17.24 -9.09
N PHE A 29 -30.67 17.34 -9.52
CA PHE A 29 -31.65 16.25 -9.41
C PHE A 29 -30.99 14.90 -9.66
N MET A 30 -31.03 14.04 -8.63
CA MET A 30 -30.37 12.73 -8.59
C MET A 30 -31.04 11.79 -9.61
N LYS A 31 -30.72 11.97 -10.89
CA LYS A 31 -31.16 11.09 -11.96
C LYS A 31 -30.46 9.75 -11.78
N LYS A 32 -31.22 8.66 -11.94
CA LYS A 32 -30.72 7.27 -11.81
C LYS A 32 -29.45 7.01 -12.62
N GLU A 33 -29.33 7.62 -13.80
CA GLU A 33 -28.17 7.53 -14.69
C GLU A 33 -26.88 8.15 -14.13
N LYS A 34 -26.98 9.18 -13.27
CA LYS A 34 -25.82 9.74 -12.55
C LYS A 34 -25.41 8.88 -11.36
N LEU A 35 -26.31 8.02 -10.89
CA LEU A 35 -26.10 7.12 -9.76
C LEU A 35 -25.60 5.73 -10.20
N THR A 36 -25.58 5.45 -11.50
CA THR A 36 -25.02 4.23 -12.08
C THR A 36 -23.54 4.40 -12.42
N ALA A 37 -22.77 3.30 -12.33
CA ALA A 37 -21.36 3.29 -12.72
C ALA A 37 -21.21 3.67 -14.20
N PHE A 38 -20.23 4.52 -14.50
CA PHE A 38 -19.97 4.99 -15.86
C PHE A 38 -18.96 4.06 -16.55
N GLU A 39 -19.45 3.19 -17.44
CA GLU A 39 -18.61 2.35 -18.32
C GLU A 39 -18.77 2.83 -19.78
N CYS A 40 -18.33 4.06 -20.06
CA CYS A 40 -18.34 4.63 -21.41
C CYS A 40 -19.74 4.62 -22.08
N GLY A 41 -20.82 4.82 -21.30
CA GLY A 41 -22.20 4.85 -21.80
C GLY A 41 -22.86 3.47 -21.94
N PHE A 42 -22.20 2.40 -21.55
CA PHE A 42 -22.78 1.05 -21.51
C PHE A 42 -23.24 0.68 -20.09
N ASN A 43 -24.28 -0.16 -20.03
CA ASN A 43 -24.65 -0.83 -18.78
C ASN A 43 -23.59 -1.89 -18.48
N LEU A 44 -23.30 -2.11 -17.19
CA LEU A 44 -22.38 -3.13 -16.70
C LEU A 44 -22.55 -4.45 -17.46
N LEU A 45 -21.61 -4.74 -18.38
CA LEU A 45 -21.69 -5.91 -19.26
C LEU A 45 -21.34 -7.20 -18.53
N ASN A 46 -20.62 -7.11 -17.41
CA ASN A 46 -20.12 -8.25 -16.65
C ASN A 46 -20.34 -8.07 -15.15
N ASN A 47 -20.51 -9.20 -14.45
CA ASN A 47 -20.37 -9.22 -12.99
C ASN A 47 -18.98 -8.69 -12.62
N ASN A 48 -18.87 -7.88 -11.55
CA ASN A 48 -17.62 -7.30 -11.02
C ASN A 48 -16.52 -8.32 -10.63
N LYS A 49 -16.68 -9.61 -10.96
CA LYS A 49 -15.67 -10.66 -10.80
C LYS A 49 -14.73 -10.62 -11.99
N ILE A 50 -13.86 -9.62 -12.00
CA ILE A 50 -12.73 -9.54 -12.93
C ILE A 50 -11.75 -10.66 -12.55
N PRO A 51 -11.24 -11.47 -13.50
CA PRO A 51 -10.21 -12.45 -13.20
C PRO A 51 -9.01 -11.74 -12.59
N PHE A 52 -8.61 -12.19 -11.40
CA PHE A 52 -7.50 -11.62 -10.68
C PHE A 52 -6.18 -12.05 -11.35
N SER A 53 -5.29 -11.09 -11.62
CA SER A 53 -3.98 -11.40 -12.21
C SER A 53 -3.01 -11.91 -11.14
N THR A 54 -2.53 -13.14 -11.31
CA THR A 54 -1.60 -13.81 -10.39
C THR A 54 -0.34 -12.99 -10.07
N ASN A 55 0.13 -12.18 -11.01
CA ASN A 55 1.34 -11.37 -10.86
C ASN A 55 1.19 -10.32 -9.74
N PHE A 56 0.02 -9.66 -9.62
CA PHE A 56 -0.22 -8.72 -8.51
C PHE A 56 -0.28 -9.42 -7.15
N PHE A 57 -0.71 -10.68 -7.10
CA PHE A 57 -0.70 -11.47 -5.87
C PHE A 57 0.72 -11.86 -5.45
N LEU A 58 1.57 -12.24 -6.40
CA LEU A 58 2.97 -12.55 -6.11
C LEU A 58 3.72 -11.32 -5.58
N ILE A 59 3.50 -10.15 -6.19
CA ILE A 59 4.11 -8.89 -5.72
C ILE A 59 3.64 -8.52 -4.30
N THR A 60 2.37 -8.76 -3.97
CA THR A 60 1.84 -8.46 -2.63
C THR A 60 2.38 -9.41 -1.56
N ILE A 61 2.56 -10.70 -1.87
CA ILE A 61 3.24 -11.65 -0.97
C ILE A 61 4.69 -11.22 -0.76
N MET A 62 5.40 -10.89 -1.83
CA MET A 62 6.79 -10.43 -1.78
C MET A 62 6.93 -9.17 -0.91
N PHE A 63 6.04 -8.19 -1.10
CA PHE A 63 6.00 -6.99 -0.27
C PHE A 63 5.79 -7.32 1.22
N LEU A 64 4.88 -8.25 1.53
CA LEU A 64 4.61 -8.66 2.91
C LEU A 64 5.84 -9.31 3.55
N MET A 65 6.55 -10.18 2.83
CA MET A 65 7.79 -10.80 3.32
C MET A 65 8.87 -9.75 3.60
N PHE A 66 9.09 -8.81 2.67
CA PHE A 66 10.07 -7.73 2.87
C PHE A 66 9.69 -6.78 4.01
N ASP A 67 8.40 -6.51 4.24
CA ASP A 67 7.96 -5.66 5.35
C ASP A 67 8.22 -6.33 6.71
N LEU A 68 7.99 -7.65 6.81
CA LEU A 68 8.34 -8.43 8.00
C LEU A 68 9.84 -8.40 8.27
N GLU A 69 10.64 -8.58 7.24
CA GLU A 69 12.09 -8.58 7.39
C GLU A 69 12.66 -7.19 7.73
N PHE A 70 12.09 -6.12 7.17
CA PHE A 70 12.43 -4.75 7.55
C PHE A 70 12.03 -4.45 9.00
N SER A 71 10.89 -4.96 9.46
CA SER A 71 10.46 -4.82 10.85
C SER A 71 11.46 -5.46 11.84
N LEU A 72 12.16 -6.52 11.43
CA LEU A 72 13.22 -7.16 12.22
C LEU A 72 14.55 -6.38 12.17
N LEU A 73 14.85 -5.72 11.05
CA LEU A 73 16.02 -4.85 10.91
C LEU A 73 15.93 -3.60 11.78
N MET A 74 14.77 -2.95 11.88
CA MET A 74 14.63 -1.66 12.55
C MET A 74 15.11 -1.64 14.02
N PRO A 75 14.70 -2.58 14.90
CA PRO A 75 15.19 -2.62 16.28
C PRO A 75 16.70 -2.81 16.40
N SER A 76 17.30 -3.56 15.48
CA SER A 76 18.74 -3.86 15.52
C SER A 76 19.61 -2.62 15.29
N ILE A 77 19.14 -1.63 14.50
CA ILE A 77 19.84 -0.38 14.22
C ILE A 77 19.87 0.51 15.46
N MET A 78 18.82 0.45 16.29
CA MET A 78 18.69 1.29 17.49
C MET A 78 19.46 0.75 18.70
N MET A 79 19.87 -0.52 18.69
CA MET A 79 20.63 -1.13 19.78
C MET A 79 22.12 -0.82 19.69
N GLN A 80 22.80 -0.67 20.82
CA GLN A 80 24.27 -0.61 20.85
C GLN A 80 24.83 -1.99 20.49
N GLN A 81 25.38 -2.10 19.28
CA GLN A 81 25.78 -3.39 18.73
C GLN A 81 27.14 -3.83 19.27
N THR A 82 27.21 -5.06 19.77
CA THR A 82 28.49 -5.77 19.95
C THR A 82 28.99 -6.26 18.59
N MET A 83 30.30 -6.54 18.47
CA MET A 83 30.88 -7.08 17.22
C MET A 83 30.16 -8.35 16.73
N MET A 84 29.68 -9.19 17.65
CA MET A 84 28.93 -10.39 17.30
C MET A 84 27.55 -10.07 16.69
N MET A 85 26.83 -9.09 17.24
CA MET A 85 25.55 -8.67 16.67
C MET A 85 25.72 -7.99 15.32
N MET A 86 26.77 -7.19 15.13
CA MET A 86 27.07 -6.60 13.83
C MET A 86 27.29 -7.68 12.75
N ASN A 87 28.03 -8.74 13.08
CA ASN A 87 28.23 -9.87 12.15
C ASN A 87 26.92 -10.59 11.80
N ILE A 88 26.05 -10.81 12.79
CA ILE A 88 24.74 -11.43 12.57
C ILE A 88 23.87 -10.55 11.67
N MET A 89 23.87 -9.22 11.88
CA MET A 89 23.13 -8.29 11.04
C MET A 89 23.65 -8.23 9.60
N MET A 90 24.97 -8.29 9.41
CA MET A 90 25.57 -8.35 8.08
C MET A 90 25.19 -9.63 7.35
N ILE A 91 25.23 -10.78 8.03
CA ILE A 91 24.80 -12.06 7.45
C ILE A 91 23.32 -12.00 7.09
N PHE A 92 22.47 -11.48 7.98
CA PHE A 92 21.04 -11.30 7.74
C PHE A 92 20.80 -10.42 6.49
N PHE A 93 21.47 -9.28 6.39
CA PHE A 93 21.34 -8.39 5.23
C PHE A 93 21.80 -9.06 3.92
N ILE A 94 22.88 -9.84 3.94
CA ILE A 94 23.33 -10.58 2.76
C ILE A 94 22.30 -11.64 2.36
N THR A 95 21.77 -12.41 3.31
CA THR A 95 20.75 -13.43 3.01
C THR A 95 19.50 -12.81 2.38
N MET A 96 19.07 -11.65 2.87
CA MET A 96 17.97 -10.87 2.32
C MET A 96 18.18 -10.50 0.85
N THR A 97 19.36 -9.95 0.54
CA THR A 97 19.69 -9.58 -0.85
C THR A 97 19.76 -10.80 -1.77
N MET A 98 20.23 -11.94 -1.27
CA MET A 98 20.32 -13.18 -2.06
C MET A 98 18.94 -13.75 -2.37
N ILE A 99 17.99 -13.67 -1.43
CA ILE A 99 16.60 -14.09 -1.64
C ILE A 99 15.95 -13.24 -2.73
N LEU A 100 16.06 -11.91 -2.67
CA LEU A 100 15.54 -11.00 -3.70
C LEU A 100 16.15 -11.28 -5.08
N MET A 101 17.46 -11.53 -5.15
CA MET A 101 18.13 -11.85 -6.41
C MET A 101 17.64 -13.18 -7.01
N MET A 102 17.39 -14.19 -6.17
CA MET A 102 16.79 -15.46 -6.61
C MET A 102 15.39 -15.25 -7.17
N GLU A 103 14.53 -14.51 -6.48
CA GLU A 103 13.17 -14.21 -6.95
C GLU A 103 13.16 -13.47 -8.28
N TRP A 104 14.11 -12.55 -8.47
CA TRP A 104 14.28 -11.86 -9.74
C TRP A 104 14.71 -12.82 -10.86
N TYR A 105 15.68 -13.70 -10.58
CA TYR A 105 16.15 -14.69 -11.55
C TYR A 105 15.04 -15.66 -11.98
N TYR A 106 14.11 -16.02 -11.09
CA TYR A 106 12.95 -16.85 -11.43
C TYR A 106 11.88 -16.11 -12.24
N GLY A 107 12.08 -14.84 -12.58
CA GLY A 107 11.14 -14.07 -13.42
C GLY A 107 9.81 -13.76 -12.72
N MET A 108 9.71 -13.93 -11.39
CA MET A 108 8.48 -13.67 -10.65
C MET A 108 8.09 -12.18 -10.65
N MET A 109 9.06 -11.31 -10.93
CA MET A 109 8.87 -9.85 -11.09
C MET A 109 8.67 -9.43 -12.55
N GLU A 110 8.77 -10.34 -13.52
CA GLU A 110 8.55 -10.00 -14.92
C GLU A 110 7.05 -9.92 -15.22
N TRP A 111 6.61 -8.78 -15.72
CA TRP A 111 5.24 -8.61 -16.16
C TRP A 111 5.13 -9.17 -17.58
N SER A 112 4.17 -10.06 -17.81
CA SER A 112 3.74 -10.39 -19.16
C SER A 112 3.29 -9.10 -19.85
N LYS A 113 3.85 -8.80 -21.02
CA LYS A 113 3.33 -7.76 -21.91
C LYS A 113 1.89 -8.07 -22.31
#